data_AF-A0A1M4X639-F1
#
_entry.id   AF-A0A1M4X639-F1
#
_cell.length_a   1.000
_cell.length_b   1.000
_cell.length_c   1.000
_cell.angle_alpha   90.00
_cell.angle_beta   90.00
_cell.angle_gamma   90.00
#
_symmetry.space_group_name_H-M   'P 1'
#
loop_
_entity.id
_entity.type
_entity.pdbx_description
1 polymer ?
#
loop_
_entity_poly.entity_id
_entity_poly.type
_entity_poly.pdbx_seq_one_letter_code
_entity_poly.pdbx_strand_id
1 'polypeptide(L)'
;MVSNNLTQRTERDEIVRVTSCNSEWVIDEAHKLYLRVPRGAKTFDPKALPRDLWSEFSHFVIDDHRSELIIYLNAECSRIIKAHLHSEDCGSCGDERRDVSTIEMSRLDNEALP
;
A
#
# COMPACT_ATOMS: atom_id res chain seq x y z
N MET A 1 1.67 -2.78 26.39
CA MET A 1 0.49 -3.27 25.63
C MET A 1 0.29 -2.29 24.48
N VAL A 2 0.90 -2.55 23.33
CA VAL A 2 0.79 -1.67 22.14
C VAL A 2 -0.26 -2.28 21.22
N SER A 3 -1.36 -1.56 21.04
CA SER A 3 -2.46 -1.94 20.16
C SER A 3 -2.00 -1.78 18.71
N ASN A 4 -1.78 -2.90 18.02
CA ASN A 4 -1.49 -2.92 16.58
C ASN A 4 -2.76 -2.59 15.78
N ASN A 5 -3.00 -1.31 15.54
CA ASN A 5 -3.99 -0.83 14.56
C ASN A 5 -3.39 -0.82 13.14
N LEU A 6 -2.82 -1.95 12.70
CA LEU A 6 -2.12 -2.05 11.40
C LEU A 6 -3.07 -2.19 10.21
N THR A 7 -4.35 -2.49 10.46
CA THR A 7 -5.35 -2.71 9.41
C THR A 7 -6.61 -1.95 9.77
N GLN A 8 -6.96 -0.96 8.96
CA GLN A 8 -8.25 -0.29 9.05
C GLN A 8 -9.10 -0.74 7.86
N ARG A 9 -10.28 -1.28 8.18
CA ARG A 9 -11.34 -1.58 7.21
C ARG A 9 -12.46 -0.59 7.43
N THR A 10 -12.88 0.11 6.39
CA THR A 10 -14.05 1.00 6.44
C THR A 10 -15.30 0.25 5.99
N GLU A 11 -16.37 0.25 6.81
CA GLU A 11 -17.56 -0.61 6.61
C GLU A 11 -18.47 -0.25 5.41
N ARG A 12 -18.20 0.83 4.68
CA ARG A 12 -19.02 1.24 3.51
C ARG A 12 -18.42 0.94 2.15
N ASP A 13 -17.14 0.59 2.11
CA ASP A 13 -16.42 0.21 0.89
C ASP A 13 -15.36 -0.80 1.26
N GLU A 14 -15.13 -1.80 0.41
CA GLU A 14 -14.09 -2.81 0.58
C GLU A 14 -12.67 -2.23 0.36
N ILE A 15 -12.41 -1.03 0.91
CA ILE A 15 -11.09 -0.41 1.01
C ILE A 15 -10.41 -0.92 2.28
N VAL A 16 -9.24 -1.52 2.09
CA VAL A 16 -8.31 -1.90 3.17
C VAL A 16 -7.12 -0.97 3.15
N ARG A 17 -6.81 -0.37 4.30
CA ARG A 17 -5.56 0.36 4.52
C ARG A 17 -4.63 -0.46 5.39
N VAL A 18 -3.39 -0.60 4.94
CA VAL A 18 -2.34 -1.32 5.66
C VAL A 18 -1.06 -0.50 5.66
N THR A 19 -0.39 -0.39 6.79
CA THR A 19 0.87 0.37 6.90
C THR A 19 2.06 -0.57 7.01
N SER A 20 3.04 -0.40 6.14
CA SER A 20 4.38 -1.00 6.24
C SER A 20 5.39 0.02 6.78
N CYS A 21 6.67 -0.36 6.90
CA CYS A 21 7.68 0.53 7.49
C CYS A 21 7.80 1.88 6.76
N ASN A 22 7.78 1.87 5.42
CA ASN A 22 8.01 3.05 4.58
C ASN A 22 6.79 3.44 3.72
N SER A 23 5.71 2.67 3.76
CA SER A 23 4.57 2.89 2.88
C SER A 23 3.24 2.67 3.58
N GLU A 24 2.22 3.35 3.09
CA GLU A 24 0.83 2.99 3.30
C GLU A 24 0.29 2.37 2.01
N TRP A 25 -0.41 1.26 2.17
CA TRP A 25 -1.03 0.47 1.11
C TRP A 25 -2.52 0.68 1.21
N VAL A 26 -3.13 1.10 0.10
CA VAL A 26 -4.57 1.21 -0.03
C VAL A 26 -5.00 0.18 -1.05
N ILE A 27 -5.91 -0.71 -0.65
CA ILE A 27 -6.37 -1.83 -1.47
C ILE A 27 -7.88 -1.67 -1.63
N ASP A 28 -8.33 -1.52 -2.86
CA ASP A 28 -9.73 -1.60 -3.25
C ASP A 28 -10.05 -3.04 -3.66
N GLU A 29 -10.61 -3.81 -2.72
CA GLU A 29 -10.90 -5.23 -2.95
C GLU A 29 -12.03 -5.44 -3.97
N ALA A 30 -12.95 -4.48 -4.05
CA ALA A 30 -14.11 -4.52 -4.94
C ALA A 30 -13.68 -4.42 -6.40
N HIS A 31 -12.77 -3.49 -6.70
CA HIS A 31 -12.29 -3.22 -8.05
C HIS A 31 -10.96 -3.92 -8.38
N LYS A 32 -10.36 -4.65 -7.42
CA LYS A 32 -9.05 -5.30 -7.56
C LYS A 32 -7.93 -4.33 -7.94
N LEU A 33 -7.91 -3.19 -7.26
CA LEU A 33 -6.91 -2.14 -7.42
C LEU A 33 -6.13 -1.90 -6.13
N TYR A 34 -4.84 -1.64 -6.23
CA TYR A 34 -4.02 -1.21 -5.10
C TYR A 34 -3.24 0.06 -5.43
N LEU A 35 -2.93 0.81 -4.39
CA LEU A 35 -2.11 2.00 -4.42
C LEU A 35 -1.09 1.92 -3.28
N ARG A 36 0.17 2.22 -3.59
CA ARG A 36 1.24 2.34 -2.60
C ARG A 36 1.66 3.80 -2.51
N VAL A 37 1.50 4.39 -1.33
CA VAL A 37 1.95 5.76 -1.04
C VAL A 37 3.06 5.71 0.01
N PRO A 38 3.97 6.70 0.07
CA PRO A 38 4.90 6.83 1.18
C PRO A 38 4.17 6.99 2.50
N ARG A 39 4.75 6.42 3.54
CA ARG A 39 4.27 6.64 4.90
C ARG A 39 4.38 8.13 5.25
N GLY A 40 3.33 8.67 5.85
CA GLY A 40 3.25 10.10 6.18
C GLY A 40 2.77 10.99 5.04
N ALA A 41 2.36 10.42 3.89
CA ALA A 41 1.56 11.16 2.92
C ALA A 41 0.33 11.77 3.61
N LYS A 42 -0.05 12.99 3.19
CA LYS A 42 -1.24 13.66 3.73
C LYS A 42 -2.46 12.76 3.58
N THR A 43 -3.37 12.78 4.55
CA THR A 43 -4.66 12.07 4.44
C THR A 43 -5.34 12.44 3.12
N PHE A 44 -5.62 11.44 2.31
CA PHE A 44 -6.34 11.56 1.04
C PHE A 44 -7.56 10.66 1.05
N ASP A 45 -8.58 11.05 0.29
CA ASP A 45 -9.70 10.17 -0.04
C ASP A 45 -9.29 9.28 -1.23
N PRO A 46 -9.20 7.94 -1.07
CA PRO A 46 -8.82 7.05 -2.15
C PRO A 46 -9.75 7.16 -3.35
N LYS A 47 -11.04 7.46 -3.13
CA LYS A 47 -12.04 7.57 -4.21
C LYS A 47 -11.86 8.81 -5.07
N ALA A 48 -11.20 9.84 -4.54
CA ALA A 48 -10.92 11.07 -5.27
C ALA A 48 -9.64 10.96 -6.12
N LEU A 49 -8.85 9.89 -5.95
CA LEU A 49 -7.63 9.70 -6.73
C LEU A 49 -7.94 9.18 -8.14
N PRO A 50 -7.27 9.72 -9.17
CA PRO A 50 -7.49 9.29 -10.53
C PRO A 50 -6.97 7.86 -10.73
N ARG A 51 -7.67 7.09 -11.58
CA ARG A 51 -7.49 5.64 -11.70
C ARG A 51 -6.11 5.22 -12.25
N ASP A 52 -5.43 6.11 -12.96
CA ASP A 52 -4.08 5.88 -13.50
C ASP A 52 -2.99 5.81 -12.41
N LEU A 53 -3.28 6.30 -11.20
CA LEU A 53 -2.39 6.11 -10.04
C LEU A 53 -2.52 4.71 -9.41
N TRP A 54 -3.58 3.99 -9.73
CA TRP A 54 -3.85 2.67 -9.19
C TRP A 54 -3.25 1.57 -10.07
N SER A 55 -2.85 0.48 -9.44
CA SER A 55 -2.36 -0.71 -10.10
C SER A 55 -3.31 -1.88 -9.89
N GLU A 56 -3.50 -2.73 -10.89
CA GLU A 56 -4.34 -3.92 -10.78
C GLU A 56 -3.63 -5.04 -10.00
N PHE A 57 -4.42 -5.84 -9.29
CA PHE A 57 -3.96 -7.07 -8.65
C PHE A 57 -4.98 -8.19 -8.82
N SER A 58 -4.59 -9.44 -8.56
CA SER A 58 -5.48 -10.60 -8.59
C SER A 58 -6.13 -10.85 -7.22
N HIS A 59 -5.31 -11.01 -6.20
CA HIS A 59 -5.73 -11.12 -4.80
C HIS A 59 -4.59 -10.66 -3.87
N PHE A 60 -4.89 -10.46 -2.60
CA PHE A 60 -3.90 -10.12 -1.59
C PHE A 60 -4.10 -10.98 -0.35
N VAL A 61 -3.04 -11.13 0.44
CA VAL A 61 -3.03 -11.84 1.71
C VAL A 61 -2.33 -10.96 2.74
N ILE A 62 -2.95 -10.84 3.91
CA ILE A 62 -2.32 -10.30 5.11
C ILE A 62 -2.02 -11.49 6.01
N ASP A 63 -0.74 -11.77 6.23
CA ASP A 63 -0.27 -12.80 7.16
C ASP A 63 0.08 -12.14 8.49
N ASP A 64 -0.83 -12.25 9.46
CA ASP A 64 -0.64 -11.69 10.81
C ASP A 64 0.49 -12.38 11.57
N HIS A 65 0.76 -13.66 11.31
CA HIS A 65 1.82 -14.42 11.99
C HIS A 65 3.21 -13.94 11.57
N ARG A 66 3.36 -13.63 10.28
CA ARG A 66 4.62 -13.11 9.71
C ARG A 66 4.68 -11.59 9.69
N SER A 67 3.56 -10.92 9.99
CA SER A 67 3.39 -9.47 9.79
C SER A 67 3.76 -9.08 8.36
N GLU A 68 3.11 -9.70 7.38
CA GLU A 68 3.40 -9.51 5.95
C GLU A 68 2.12 -9.20 5.17
N LEU A 69 2.23 -8.27 4.24
CA LEU A 69 1.28 -8.07 3.15
C LEU A 69 1.87 -8.67 1.88
N ILE A 70 1.10 -9.50 1.20
CA ILE A 70 1.45 -10.09 -0.09
C ILE A 70 0.36 -9.71 -1.09
N ILE A 71 0.74 -9.00 -2.16
CA ILE A 71 -0.15 -8.66 -3.28
C ILE A 71 0.24 -9.53 -4.47
N TYR A 72 -0.68 -10.34 -4.95
CA TYR A 72 -0.49 -11.17 -6.13
C TYR A 72 -0.94 -10.40 -7.37
N LEU A 73 -0.04 -10.18 -8.31
CA LEU A 73 -0.29 -9.37 -9.52
C LEU A 73 -0.96 -10.18 -10.64
N ASN A 74 -0.94 -11.51 -10.56
CA ASN A 74 -1.58 -12.41 -11.51
C ASN A 74 -2.24 -13.60 -10.82
N ALA A 75 -3.21 -14.21 -11.52
CA ALA A 75 -3.97 -15.36 -11.00
C ALA A 75 -3.12 -16.62 -10.82
N GLU A 76 -1.98 -16.73 -11.52
CA GLU A 76 -1.05 -17.86 -11.42
C GLU A 76 -0.14 -17.77 -10.18
N CYS A 77 -0.25 -16.70 -9.40
CA CYS A 77 0.56 -16.41 -8.21
C CYS A 77 2.08 -16.35 -8.45
N SER A 78 2.52 -16.22 -9.70
CA SER A 78 3.93 -16.20 -10.07
C SER A 78 4.55 -14.81 -9.98
N ARG A 79 3.73 -13.75 -9.87
CA ARG A 79 4.18 -12.37 -9.65
C ARG A 79 3.58 -11.82 -8.37
N ILE A 80 4.44 -11.45 -7.43
CA ILE A 80 4.03 -10.93 -6.13
C ILE A 80 4.77 -9.66 -5.75
N ILE A 81 4.12 -8.83 -4.94
CA ILE A 81 4.75 -7.76 -4.16
C ILE A 81 4.59 -8.13 -2.69
N LYS A 82 5.67 -8.03 -1.93
CA LYS A 82 5.69 -8.37 -0.52
C LYS A 82 6.12 -7.15 0.30
N ALA A 83 5.44 -6.91 1.41
CA ALA A 83 5.75 -5.82 2.33
C ALA A 83 5.66 -6.29 3.77
N HIS A 84 6.63 -5.91 4.60
CA HIS A 84 6.62 -6.21 6.03
C HIS A 84 5.84 -5.14 6.81
N LEU A 85 4.88 -5.59 7.60
CA LEU A 85 3.92 -4.80 8.37
C LEU A 85 4.42 -4.57 9.80
N HIS A 86 5.51 -3.83 9.96
CA HIS A 86 5.97 -3.39 11.27
C HIS A 86 6.15 -1.88 11.32
N SER A 87 5.81 -1.33 12.48
CA SER A 87 5.79 0.09 12.75
C SER A 87 7.15 0.68 13.13
N GLU A 88 8.12 -0.16 13.51
CA GLU A 88 9.45 0.23 13.98
C GLU A 88 10.48 0.24 12.82
N ASP A 89 11.44 1.17 12.90
CA ASP A 89 12.60 1.25 12.00
C ASP A 89 13.38 -0.07 12.08
N CYS A 90 13.29 -0.86 11.01
CA CYS A 90 13.88 -2.18 10.94
C CYS A 90 15.23 -2.12 10.22
N GLY A 91 16.28 -2.69 10.81
CA GLY A 91 17.63 -2.69 10.22
C GLY A 91 17.70 -3.34 8.83
N SER A 92 16.78 -4.25 8.50
CA SER A 92 16.64 -4.85 7.16
C SER A 92 15.94 -3.93 6.14
N CYS A 93 15.12 -2.99 6.61
CA CYS A 93 14.32 -2.07 5.79
C CYS A 93 15.07 -0.77 5.47
N GLY A 94 16.12 -0.47 6.25
CA GLY A 94 17.01 0.66 6.00
C GLY A 94 17.81 0.55 4.70
N ASP A 95 18.05 -0.68 4.21
CA ASP A 95 18.82 -0.95 3.00
C ASP A 95 17.94 -0.93 1.72
N GLU A 96 16.63 -1.22 1.85
CA GLU A 96 15.65 -1.20 0.74
C GLU A 96 15.24 0.19 0.27
N ARG A 97 15.85 1.27 0.80
CA ARG A 97 15.71 2.62 0.22
C ARG A 97 16.17 2.71 -1.24
N ARG A 98 16.85 1.69 -1.77
CA ARG A 98 17.40 1.67 -3.12
C ARG A 98 16.52 1.05 -4.20
N ASP A 99 15.37 0.45 -3.88
CA ASP A 99 14.50 -0.16 -4.90
C ASP A 99 13.02 0.26 -4.78
N VAL A 100 12.78 1.53 -4.44
CA VAL A 100 11.49 2.18 -4.75
C VAL A 100 11.45 2.49 -6.25
N SER A 101 11.57 1.45 -7.07
CA SER A 101 11.26 1.47 -8.50
C SER A 101 9.75 1.28 -8.65
N THR A 102 8.94 2.19 -8.12
CA THR A 102 7.51 2.26 -8.47
C THR A 102 7.07 3.71 -8.39
N ILE A 103 7.10 4.32 -9.57
CA ILE A 103 6.31 5.47 -10.01
C ILE A 103 6.63 6.75 -9.23
N GLU A 104 7.42 7.58 -9.89
CA GLU A 104 7.70 8.96 -9.57
C GLU A 104 6.43 9.70 -9.12
N MET A 105 6.34 10.01 -7.82
CA MET A 105 5.45 11.03 -7.26
C MET A 105 5.75 12.44 -7.77
N SER A 106 6.70 12.60 -8.68
CA SER A 106 7.02 13.84 -9.40
C SER A 106 5.83 14.44 -10.17
N ARG A 107 4.68 13.74 -10.25
CA ARG A 107 3.43 14.27 -10.83
C ARG A 107 2.47 14.91 -9.84
N LEU A 108 2.55 14.61 -8.54
CA LEU A 108 1.60 15.18 -7.55
C LEU A 108 1.95 16.61 -7.14
N ASP A 109 3.18 17.08 -7.40
CA ASP A 109 3.61 18.45 -7.10
C ASP A 109 3.29 19.48 -8.20
N ASN A 110 2.73 19.06 -9.35
CA ASN A 110 2.59 19.95 -10.52
C ASN A 110 1.13 20.21 -10.99
N GLU A 111 0.13 19.77 -10.24
CA GLU A 111 -1.28 20.13 -10.47
C GLU A 111 -1.88 20.88 -9.27
N ALA A 112 -1.17 21.90 -8.83
CA ALA A 112 -1.75 22.98 -8.04
C ALA A 112 -2.28 24.08 -8.99
N LEU A 113 -3.42 23.78 -9.65
CA LEU A 113 -4.55 24.68 -10.01
C LEU A 113 -4.28 25.94 -10.89
N PRO A 114 -5.31 26.48 -11.59
CA PRO A 114 -5.18 27.47 -12.68
C PRO A 114 -4.67 28.87 -12.28
#